data_AF-R7CJ56-F1
#
_entry.id   AF-R7CJ56-F1
#
_cell.length_a   1.000
_cell.length_b   1.000
_cell.length_c   1.000
_cell.angle_alpha   90.00
_cell.angle_beta   90.00
_cell.angle_gamma   90.00
#
_symmetry.space_group_name_H-M   'P 1'
#
loop_
_entity.id
_entity.type
_entity.pdbx_description
1 polymer ?
#
loop_
_entity_poly.entity_id
_entity_poly.type
_entity_poly.pdbx_seq_one_letter_code
_entity_poly.pdbx_strand_id
1 'polypeptide(L)'
;MNILSYLESEFSTFEEKSFNPLDSALLSQFCMVRCEGLVPSLNEIEQKHTELTKSDGLTKAFRTFLTKLPIMNRSAQPENPLEEIKAAHFVDLLRAERYASMFTGLVPGRVKDALLGLTASPRFRTLNLYGYESVFNEQEQNQFAAITFVYTDQSAASTHTSAPDANTRTNSSVPNTNTNAYANSSTENRSKTTPNSPDDIDSSFAYIGFRGTDTSVTGWRENFNMAFTSPVPAQEQAVHYLESIAPYLPKRLFIGGHSKGANLALYAALKASPEIQQRIERVYVHDGPGFKEGAISEEEWRRLEGRIHRSLPQESVVGLLMNCPVPYKVVNAQEHGLDQHSPFTWEVNDEYNDFSYAEKLSDGAQFFDAVFNKWLAQYSDSEAAAIVDALFRAIEAAGVTNASEIFFGGLKTIPLINKAAQNLDNESGAVLRNALGSLAAIAANEAGQSMSRNAQSVGRKVGQNAQSVSQNIQNFFANRKTRD
;
A
#
# COMPACT_ATOMS: atom_id res chain seq x y z
N MET A 1 -9.66 17.93 -1.76
CA MET A 1 -9.12 17.61 -0.43
C MET A 1 -7.98 16.61 -0.61
N ASN A 2 -6.97 16.54 0.27
CA ASN A 2 -5.97 15.46 0.25
C ASN A 2 -5.99 14.64 1.54
N ILE A 3 -5.17 13.60 1.64
CA ILE A 3 -5.21 12.67 2.78
C ILE A 3 -4.86 13.31 4.14
N LEU A 4 -4.12 14.43 4.18
CA LEU A 4 -3.90 15.15 5.44
C LEU A 4 -5.15 15.92 5.86
N SER A 5 -5.83 16.56 4.91
CA SER A 5 -7.12 17.19 5.20
C SER A 5 -8.21 16.18 5.60
N TYR A 6 -8.18 14.96 5.05
CA TYR A 6 -9.03 13.85 5.51
C TYR A 6 -8.77 13.52 6.98
N LEU A 7 -7.51 13.50 7.41
CA LEU A 7 -7.11 13.25 8.79
C LEU A 7 -7.59 14.35 9.77
N GLU A 8 -7.80 15.56 9.27
CA GLU A 8 -8.29 16.72 10.01
C GLU A 8 -9.83 16.80 10.09
N SER A 9 -10.56 16.07 9.24
CA SER A 9 -12.01 16.17 9.11
C SER A 9 -12.76 14.88 9.41
N GLU A 10 -12.15 13.72 9.17
CA GLU A 10 -12.77 12.42 9.39
C GLU A 10 -12.51 11.93 10.82
N PHE A 11 -13.55 12.02 11.64
CA PHE A 11 -13.50 11.63 13.05
C PHE A 11 -14.34 10.41 13.38
N SER A 12 -15.03 9.81 12.39
CA SER A 12 -15.77 8.58 12.63
C SER A 12 -14.82 7.44 12.98
N THR A 13 -15.23 6.64 13.97
CA THR A 13 -14.48 5.45 14.40
C THR A 13 -14.52 4.36 13.33
N PHE A 14 -13.75 3.29 13.53
CA PHE A 14 -13.75 2.16 12.58
C PHE A 14 -15.06 1.35 12.62
N GLU A 15 -15.88 1.46 13.68
CA GLU A 15 -17.24 0.90 13.74
C GLU A 15 -18.24 1.71 12.92
N GLU A 16 -18.13 3.03 12.95
CA GLU A 16 -19.01 3.92 12.19
C GLU A 16 -18.68 3.87 10.69
N LYS A 17 -17.39 3.82 10.36
CA LYS A 17 -16.89 3.72 8.99
C LYS A 17 -15.75 2.71 8.90
N SER A 18 -16.00 1.63 8.16
CA SER A 18 -15.01 0.58 7.90
C SER A 18 -13.68 1.11 7.39
N PHE A 19 -12.62 0.36 7.66
CA PHE A 19 -11.28 0.62 7.14
C PHE A 19 -11.29 0.73 5.61
N ASN A 20 -10.63 1.75 5.06
CA ASN A 20 -10.73 2.13 3.65
C ASN A 20 -9.36 2.44 3.01
N PRO A 21 -9.29 2.70 1.68
CA PRO A 21 -8.03 2.99 1.00
C PRO A 21 -7.27 4.23 1.54
N LEU A 22 -7.97 5.24 2.04
CA LEU A 22 -7.38 6.46 2.61
C LEU A 22 -6.67 6.17 3.92
N ASP A 23 -7.31 5.36 4.79
CA ASP A 23 -6.71 4.88 6.04
C ASP A 23 -5.42 4.11 5.74
N SER A 24 -5.45 3.21 4.75
CA SER A 24 -4.27 2.46 4.32
C SER A 24 -3.18 3.37 3.76
N ALA A 25 -3.53 4.42 3.00
CA ALA A 25 -2.53 5.34 2.47
C ALA A 25 -1.84 6.12 3.61
N LEU A 26 -2.59 6.60 4.59
CA LEU A 26 -2.05 7.26 5.79
C LEU A 26 -1.13 6.33 6.59
N LEU A 27 -1.57 5.11 6.90
CA LEU A 27 -0.75 4.15 7.63
C LEU A 27 0.48 3.70 6.84
N SER A 28 0.38 3.56 5.51
CA SER A 28 1.55 3.26 4.68
C SER A 28 2.58 4.40 4.65
N GLN A 29 2.13 5.67 4.67
CA GLN A 29 3.04 6.81 4.82
C GLN A 29 3.66 6.87 6.22
N PHE A 30 2.90 6.51 7.27
CA PHE A 30 3.44 6.41 8.62
C PHE A 30 4.55 5.35 8.72
N CYS A 31 4.56 4.30 7.90
CA CYS A 31 5.63 3.30 7.91
C CYS A 31 7.03 3.90 7.63
N MET A 32 7.11 5.13 7.11
CA MET A 32 8.36 5.88 6.96
C MET A 32 8.93 6.45 8.28
N VAL A 33 8.22 6.27 9.39
CA VAL A 33 8.68 6.60 10.75
C VAL A 33 9.51 5.45 11.32
N ARG A 34 10.72 5.78 11.80
CA ARG A 34 11.58 4.88 12.57
C ARG A 34 11.06 4.72 13.98
N CYS A 35 10.76 3.48 14.37
CA CYS A 35 10.10 3.15 15.63
C CYS A 35 10.94 2.24 16.54
N GLU A 36 12.24 2.07 16.26
CA GLU A 36 13.12 1.18 17.02
C GLU A 36 13.13 1.59 18.50
N GLY A 37 12.82 0.66 19.39
CA GLY A 37 12.77 0.89 20.83
C GLY A 37 11.59 1.74 21.32
N LEU A 38 10.65 2.11 20.44
CA LEU A 38 9.42 2.83 20.78
C LEU A 38 8.18 1.95 20.66
N VAL A 39 8.18 1.05 19.68
CA VAL A 39 7.14 0.06 19.45
C VAL A 39 7.69 -1.32 19.80
N PRO A 40 6.95 -2.19 20.54
CA PRO A 40 7.40 -3.54 20.84
C PRO A 40 7.83 -4.28 19.56
N SER A 41 9.01 -4.89 19.57
CA SER A 41 9.54 -5.58 18.40
C SER A 41 8.88 -6.94 18.15
N LEU A 42 9.00 -7.47 16.93
CA LEU A 42 8.54 -8.82 16.60
C LEU A 42 9.21 -9.88 17.49
N ASN A 43 10.53 -9.75 17.69
CA ASN A 43 11.29 -10.66 18.54
C ASN A 43 10.83 -10.61 20.02
N GLU A 44 10.46 -9.44 20.56
CA GLU A 44 9.86 -9.37 21.91
C GLU A 44 8.56 -10.17 22.00
N ILE A 45 7.71 -10.12 20.96
CA ILE A 45 6.45 -10.87 20.89
C ILE A 45 6.72 -12.39 20.85
N GLU A 46 7.67 -12.83 20.02
CA GLU A 46 8.05 -14.25 19.91
C GLU A 46 8.69 -14.79 21.19
N GLN A 47 9.51 -13.99 21.86
CA GLN A 47 10.08 -14.32 23.16
C GLN A 47 8.99 -14.49 24.21
N LYS A 48 8.05 -13.54 24.28
CA LYS A 48 6.91 -13.62 25.21
C LYS A 48 6.05 -14.85 24.93
N HIS A 49 5.74 -15.16 23.66
CA HIS A 49 5.04 -16.38 23.30
C HIS A 49 5.77 -17.65 23.79
N THR A 50 7.10 -17.68 23.62
CA THR A 50 7.94 -18.80 24.07
C THR A 50 7.91 -18.95 25.59
N GLU A 51 7.91 -17.84 26.34
CA GLU A 51 7.78 -17.83 27.80
C GLU A 51 6.42 -18.36 28.27
N LEU A 52 5.32 -17.87 27.69
CA LEU A 52 3.95 -18.31 27.99
C LEU A 52 3.79 -19.81 27.71
N THR A 53 4.27 -20.28 26.55
CA THR A 53 4.19 -21.70 26.17
C THR A 53 5.00 -22.61 27.11
N LYS A 54 6.18 -22.16 27.58
CA LYS A 54 6.99 -22.92 28.55
C LYS A 54 6.32 -22.98 29.92
N SER A 55 5.74 -21.87 30.39
CA SER A 55 4.99 -21.79 31.64
C SER A 55 3.79 -22.75 31.64
N ASP A 56 3.05 -22.77 30.53
CA ASP A 56 1.93 -23.70 30.32
C ASP A 56 2.39 -25.16 30.32
N GLY A 57 3.51 -25.48 29.65
CA GLY A 57 4.08 -26.82 29.65
C GLY A 57 4.45 -27.32 31.04
N LEU A 58 5.08 -26.47 31.86
CA LEU A 58 5.47 -26.78 33.23
C LEU A 58 4.25 -26.93 34.15
N THR A 59 3.26 -26.05 34.00
CA THR A 59 1.99 -26.10 34.73
C THR A 59 1.19 -27.34 34.38
N LYS A 60 1.15 -27.73 33.09
CA LYS A 60 0.49 -28.96 32.63
C LYS A 60 1.20 -30.20 33.17
N ALA A 61 2.52 -30.24 33.16
CA ALA A 61 3.30 -31.34 33.76
C ALA A 61 3.04 -31.47 35.27
N PHE A 62 3.02 -30.35 36.00
CA PHE A 62 2.72 -30.32 37.44
C PHE A 62 1.27 -30.73 37.73
N ARG A 63 0.31 -30.31 36.90
CA ARG A 63 -1.10 -30.72 36.99
C ARG A 63 -1.27 -32.20 36.73
N THR A 64 -0.63 -32.75 35.69
CA THR A 64 -0.61 -34.20 35.42
C THR A 64 0.02 -34.99 36.57
N PHE A 65 1.03 -34.44 37.25
CA PHE A 65 1.61 -35.04 38.45
C PHE A 65 0.65 -35.02 39.66
N LEU A 66 -0.15 -33.97 39.81
CA LEU A 66 -1.06 -33.79 40.95
C LEU A 66 -2.47 -34.39 40.74
N THR A 67 -2.96 -34.55 39.52
CA THR A 67 -4.33 -35.03 39.25
C THR A 67 -4.35 -36.46 38.71
N LYS A 68 -4.33 -37.45 39.62
CA LYS A 68 -4.89 -38.79 39.38
C LYS A 68 -6.40 -38.83 39.70
N LEU A 69 -7.19 -37.90 39.16
CA LEU A 69 -8.67 -37.93 39.17
C LEU A 69 -9.20 -37.12 37.96
N PRO A 70 -10.33 -37.52 37.35
CA PRO A 70 -10.77 -37.00 36.07
C PRO A 70 -11.53 -35.68 36.25
N ILE A 71 -10.93 -34.57 35.84
CA ILE A 71 -11.62 -33.28 35.73
C ILE A 71 -11.53 -32.79 34.29
N MET A 72 -12.69 -32.39 33.76
CA MET A 72 -12.94 -31.95 32.39
C MET A 72 -11.87 -30.98 31.86
N ASN A 73 -11.31 -31.35 30.72
CA ASN A 73 -10.46 -30.50 29.88
C ASN A 73 -11.25 -29.28 29.39
N ARG A 74 -11.01 -28.11 29.99
CA ARG A 74 -11.08 -26.86 29.23
C ARG A 74 -9.79 -26.79 28.42
N SER A 75 -9.89 -26.88 27.10
CA SER A 75 -8.79 -26.54 26.21
C SER A 75 -8.44 -25.07 26.44
N ALA A 76 -7.42 -24.80 27.27
CA ALA A 76 -6.82 -23.48 27.34
C ALA A 76 -6.21 -23.23 25.95
N GLN A 77 -6.78 -22.28 25.21
CA GLN A 77 -6.07 -21.67 24.08
C GLN A 77 -4.76 -21.10 24.65
N PRO A 78 -3.62 -21.26 23.95
CA PRO A 78 -2.38 -20.62 24.40
C PRO A 78 -2.63 -19.12 24.56
N GLU A 79 -2.14 -18.54 25.67
CA GLU A 79 -2.29 -17.12 25.94
C GLU A 79 -1.68 -16.30 24.80
N ASN A 80 -2.43 -15.33 24.27
CA ASN A 80 -1.96 -14.48 23.18
C ASN A 80 -0.90 -13.51 23.74
N PRO A 81 0.36 -13.54 23.26
CA PRO A 81 1.43 -12.68 23.79
C PRO A 81 1.11 -11.18 23.71
N LEU A 82 0.26 -10.75 22.78
CA LEU A 82 -0.10 -9.33 22.65
C LEU A 82 -0.95 -8.80 23.82
N GLU A 83 -1.69 -9.67 24.52
CA GLU A 83 -2.47 -9.27 25.70
C GLU A 83 -1.58 -8.92 26.90
N GLU A 84 -0.37 -9.47 26.91
CA GLU A 84 0.62 -9.29 27.97
C GLU A 84 1.71 -8.25 27.63
N ILE A 85 1.74 -7.78 26.38
CA ILE A 85 2.69 -6.76 25.91
C ILE A 85 1.97 -5.42 25.85
N LYS A 86 2.52 -4.43 26.55
CA LYS A 86 2.02 -3.06 26.48
C LYS A 86 2.19 -2.53 25.06
N ALA A 87 1.06 -2.24 24.40
CA ALA A 87 1.04 -1.58 23.11
C ALA A 87 1.73 -0.21 23.15
N ALA A 88 2.35 0.16 22.02
CA ALA A 88 2.67 1.56 21.75
C ALA A 88 1.50 2.25 21.04
N HIS A 89 1.43 3.57 21.17
CA HIS A 89 0.48 4.42 20.44
C HIS A 89 1.21 5.56 19.74
N PHE A 90 0.55 6.20 18.76
CA PHE A 90 1.12 7.34 18.02
C PHE A 90 1.65 8.46 18.94
N VAL A 91 0.97 8.71 20.08
CA VAL A 91 1.39 9.71 21.07
C VAL A 91 2.75 9.41 21.71
N ASP A 92 3.10 8.13 21.87
CA ASP A 92 4.38 7.74 22.45
C ASP A 92 5.54 8.11 21.52
N LEU A 93 5.34 7.99 20.20
CA LEU A 93 6.32 8.37 19.19
C LEU A 93 6.51 9.90 19.13
N LEU A 94 5.43 10.67 19.24
CA LEU A 94 5.55 12.14 19.34
C LEU A 94 6.32 12.56 20.60
N ARG A 95 6.07 11.88 21.72
CA ARG A 95 6.75 12.17 22.99
C ARG A 95 8.19 11.66 23.06
N ALA A 96 8.63 10.86 22.09
CA ALA A 96 9.99 10.34 22.04
C ALA A 96 11.04 11.39 21.64
N GLU A 97 10.63 12.54 21.09
CA GLU A 97 11.51 13.66 20.74
C GLU A 97 12.65 13.32 19.74
N ARG A 98 12.54 12.21 18.99
CA ARG A 98 13.53 11.75 17.99
C ARG A 98 13.40 12.41 16.62
N TYR A 99 12.82 13.60 16.56
CA TYR A 99 12.42 14.29 15.31
C TYR A 99 13.55 14.50 14.30
N ALA A 100 14.80 14.61 14.77
CA ALA A 100 15.96 14.81 13.90
C ALA A 100 16.29 13.59 13.02
N SER A 101 15.82 12.39 13.39
CA SER A 101 16.21 11.14 12.72
C SER A 101 15.06 10.17 12.44
N MET A 102 13.89 10.37 13.05
CA MET A 102 12.82 9.38 12.97
C MET A 102 12.02 9.42 11.66
N PHE A 103 11.99 10.55 10.95
CA PHE A 103 11.27 10.65 9.68
C PHE A 103 12.20 10.38 8.51
N THR A 104 11.83 9.43 7.66
CA THR A 104 12.63 9.02 6.50
C THR A 104 11.86 9.19 5.19
N GLY A 105 12.50 8.89 4.06
CA GLY A 105 11.89 8.95 2.75
C GLY A 105 11.99 10.32 2.08
N LEU A 106 11.17 10.51 1.05
CA LEU A 106 11.23 11.67 0.16
C LEU A 106 10.61 12.94 0.75
N VAL A 107 9.65 12.79 1.68
CA VAL A 107 8.84 13.88 2.21
C VAL A 107 8.73 13.85 3.74
N PRO A 108 9.86 13.85 4.49
CA PRO A 108 9.87 13.64 5.94
C PRO A 108 9.02 14.67 6.71
N GLY A 109 8.89 15.90 6.20
CA GLY A 109 8.00 16.90 6.78
C GLY A 109 6.52 16.51 6.74
N ARG A 110 6.04 15.96 5.61
CA ARG A 110 4.65 15.47 5.50
C ARG A 110 4.40 14.22 6.33
N VAL A 111 5.41 13.36 6.48
CA VAL A 111 5.35 12.19 7.38
C VAL A 111 5.20 12.64 8.84
N LYS A 112 5.90 13.71 9.24
CA LYS A 112 5.71 14.34 10.56
C LYS A 112 4.29 14.86 10.75
N ASP A 113 3.76 15.58 9.76
CA ASP A 113 2.38 16.10 9.82
C ASP A 113 1.36 14.96 9.93
N ALA A 114 1.59 13.85 9.22
CA ALA A 114 0.77 12.65 9.33
C ALA A 114 0.79 12.05 10.74
N LEU A 115 1.96 11.92 11.39
CA LEU A 115 2.05 11.44 12.76
C LEU A 115 1.30 12.35 13.75
N LEU A 116 1.38 13.67 13.56
CA LEU A 116 0.63 14.65 14.36
C LEU A 116 -0.88 14.43 14.22
N GLY A 117 -1.38 14.33 12.99
CA GLY A 117 -2.81 14.12 12.75
C GLY A 117 -3.30 12.73 13.20
N LEU A 118 -2.51 11.67 13.02
CA LEU A 118 -2.83 10.31 13.49
C LEU A 118 -2.95 10.27 15.01
N THR A 119 -2.13 11.05 15.71
CA THR A 119 -2.21 11.17 17.17
C THR A 119 -3.45 11.95 17.62
N ALA A 120 -3.84 12.99 16.88
CA ALA A 120 -4.98 13.82 17.24
C ALA A 120 -6.32 13.13 16.92
N SER A 121 -6.38 12.38 15.81
CA SER A 121 -7.61 11.83 15.26
C SER A 121 -8.22 10.73 16.15
N PRO A 122 -9.50 10.85 16.56
CA PRO A 122 -10.19 9.79 17.30
C PRO A 122 -10.31 8.48 16.52
N ARG A 123 -10.26 8.53 15.19
CA ARG A 123 -10.27 7.36 14.32
C ARG A 123 -9.01 6.50 14.50
N PHE A 124 -7.84 7.11 14.64
CA PHE A 124 -6.55 6.41 14.62
C PHE A 124 -5.85 6.31 15.98
N ARG A 125 -6.04 7.29 16.88
CA ARG A 125 -5.23 7.42 18.10
C ARG A 125 -5.34 6.25 19.09
N THR A 126 -6.35 5.40 18.92
CA THR A 126 -6.59 4.20 19.73
C THR A 126 -5.97 2.93 19.14
N LEU A 127 -5.38 2.99 17.95
CA LEU A 127 -4.67 1.85 17.37
C LEU A 127 -3.50 1.45 18.27
N ASN A 128 -3.37 0.15 18.49
CA ASN A 128 -2.24 -0.47 19.17
C ASN A 128 -1.15 -0.78 18.14
N LEU A 129 0.08 -0.31 18.38
CA LEU A 129 1.22 -0.55 17.52
C LEU A 129 2.09 -1.66 18.11
N TYR A 130 2.41 -2.65 17.28
CA TYR A 130 3.20 -3.82 17.64
C TYR A 130 4.12 -4.26 16.51
N GLY A 131 5.06 -5.13 16.87
CA GLY A 131 5.87 -5.88 15.91
C GLY A 131 6.79 -4.99 15.09
N TYR A 132 7.32 -3.88 15.59
CA TYR A 132 8.22 -3.09 14.74
C TYR A 132 9.50 -3.88 14.45
N GLU A 133 9.81 -4.04 13.16
CA GLU A 133 11.05 -4.64 12.69
C GLU A 133 11.69 -3.72 11.65
N SER A 134 13.00 -3.52 11.74
CA SER A 134 13.78 -2.86 10.69
C SER A 134 15.14 -3.52 10.56
N VAL A 135 15.51 -3.83 9.32
CA VAL A 135 16.79 -4.44 8.96
C VAL A 135 17.45 -3.59 7.89
N PHE A 136 18.73 -3.33 8.07
CA PHE A 136 19.57 -2.66 7.09
C PHE A 136 20.91 -3.39 6.99
N ASN A 137 21.22 -3.94 5.82
CA ASN A 137 22.46 -4.66 5.56
C ASN A 137 23.00 -4.26 4.18
N GLU A 138 24.13 -3.55 4.16
CA GLU A 138 24.76 -3.09 2.92
C GLU A 138 25.32 -4.24 2.07
N GLN A 139 25.86 -5.29 2.72
CA GLN A 139 26.49 -6.41 2.02
C GLN A 139 25.45 -7.25 1.26
N GLU A 140 24.29 -7.47 1.90
CA GLU A 140 23.17 -8.19 1.30
C GLU A 140 22.28 -7.29 0.44
N GLN A 141 22.57 -5.99 0.38
CA GLN A 141 21.76 -4.99 -0.32
C GLN A 141 20.30 -5.03 0.16
N ASN A 142 20.12 -5.05 1.48
CA ASN A 142 18.85 -5.24 2.13
C ASN A 142 18.44 -3.99 2.91
N GLN A 143 17.25 -3.47 2.60
CA GLN A 143 16.56 -2.48 3.43
C GLN A 143 15.11 -2.90 3.63
N PHE A 144 14.76 -3.19 4.88
CA PHE A 144 13.44 -3.67 5.27
C PHE A 144 12.93 -2.92 6.51
N ALA A 145 11.63 -2.65 6.54
CA ALA A 145 10.93 -2.37 7.79
C ALA A 145 9.44 -2.69 7.67
N ALA A 146 8.86 -3.16 8.77
CA ALA A 146 7.44 -3.45 8.88
C ALA A 146 6.91 -3.08 10.28
N ILE A 147 5.61 -2.85 10.35
CA ILE A 147 4.89 -2.56 11.59
C ILE A 147 3.45 -3.04 11.48
N THR A 148 2.86 -3.43 12.62
CA THR A 148 1.47 -3.84 12.70
C THR A 148 0.66 -2.90 13.57
N PHE A 149 -0.52 -2.51 13.07
CA PHE A 149 -1.51 -1.69 13.76
C PHE A 149 -2.72 -2.56 14.05
N VAL A 150 -3.14 -2.63 15.30
CA VAL A 150 -4.26 -3.45 15.74
C VAL A 150 -5.38 -2.55 16.25
N TYR A 151 -6.55 -2.75 15.67
CA TYR A 151 -7.79 -2.21 16.18
C TYR A 151 -8.52 -3.28 16.98
N THR A 152 -8.97 -2.94 18.18
CA THR A 152 -9.78 -3.82 19.02
C THR A 152 -11.12 -3.16 19.28
N ASP A 153 -12.19 -3.89 18.97
CA ASP A 153 -13.56 -3.42 19.21
C ASP A 153 -13.78 -3.12 20.69
N GLN A 154 -14.17 -1.88 21.00
CA GLN A 154 -14.38 -1.45 22.39
C GLN A 154 -15.70 -1.95 22.97
N SER A 155 -16.64 -2.43 22.14
CA SER A 155 -17.89 -3.03 22.62
C SER A 155 -17.65 -4.41 23.25
N ALA A 156 -16.70 -5.19 22.73
CA ALA A 156 -16.30 -6.49 23.28
C ALA A 156 -15.66 -6.37 24.68
N ALA A 157 -14.94 -5.28 24.95
CA ALA A 157 -14.27 -5.04 26.25
C ALA A 157 -15.25 -4.79 27.42
N SER A 158 -16.51 -4.42 27.12
CA SER A 158 -17.52 -4.13 28.15
C SER A 158 -18.17 -5.38 28.78
N THR A 159 -17.89 -6.58 28.26
CA THR A 159 -18.46 -7.84 28.78
C THR A 159 -17.69 -8.46 29.94
N HIS A 160 -16.49 -7.94 30.28
CA HIS A 160 -15.63 -8.51 31.34
C HIS A 160 -15.38 -7.62 32.56
N THR A 161 -16.00 -6.44 32.66
CA THR A 161 -15.86 -5.55 33.82
C THR A 161 -17.21 -5.06 34.35
N SER A 162 -18.01 -5.97 34.90
CA SER A 162 -19.13 -5.60 35.77
C SER A 162 -18.69 -5.58 37.24
N ALA A 163 -18.11 -4.46 37.68
CA ALA A 163 -18.11 -4.11 39.10
C ALA A 163 -19.29 -3.14 39.35
N PRO A 164 -20.08 -3.30 40.43
CA PRO A 164 -21.28 -2.50 40.63
C PRO A 164 -20.95 -1.24 41.41
N ASP A 165 -20.92 -0.08 40.75
CA ASP A 165 -20.94 1.19 41.46
C ASP A 165 -22.30 1.87 41.34
N ALA A 166 -23.05 1.69 42.43
CA ALA A 166 -24.14 2.53 42.82
C ALA A 166 -23.64 3.95 43.07
N ASN A 167 -24.21 4.93 42.39
CA ASN A 167 -24.62 6.16 43.06
C ASN A 167 -25.68 6.93 42.27
N THR A 168 -26.81 7.02 42.93
CA THR A 168 -27.98 7.84 42.67
C THR A 168 -27.61 9.32 42.61
N ARG A 169 -28.21 10.08 41.68
CA ARG A 169 -28.84 11.37 42.02
C ARG A 169 -29.83 11.82 40.94
N THR A 170 -31.00 12.13 41.45
CA THR A 170 -32.25 12.60 40.85
C THR A 170 -32.20 14.06 40.42
N ASN A 171 -32.94 14.41 39.34
CA ASN A 171 -33.99 15.45 39.32
C ASN A 171 -34.48 15.68 37.86
N SER A 172 -35.73 15.32 37.56
CA SER A 172 -36.92 16.20 37.42
C SER A 172 -37.13 16.68 35.97
N SER A 173 -37.95 16.01 35.15
CA SER A 173 -39.42 16.17 34.99
C SER A 173 -39.85 17.39 34.17
N VAL A 174 -40.39 17.20 32.96
CA VAL A 174 -41.55 17.93 32.35
C VAL A 174 -42.15 17.03 31.24
N PRO A 175 -43.49 17.02 31.03
CA PRO A 175 -44.22 15.88 30.48
C PRO A 175 -44.54 15.92 28.97
N ASN A 176 -44.95 14.74 28.53
CA ASN A 176 -45.40 14.30 27.21
C ASN A 176 -46.79 14.85 26.81
N THR A 177 -46.98 15.17 25.53
CA THR A 177 -48.30 15.21 24.86
C THR A 177 -48.17 14.85 23.38
N ASN A 178 -48.69 13.67 22.99
CA ASN A 178 -49.66 13.37 21.92
C ASN A 178 -49.62 14.26 20.63
N THR A 179 -49.68 13.77 19.38
CA THR A 179 -50.62 12.78 18.81
C THR A 179 -50.38 12.60 17.29
N ASN A 180 -50.79 11.42 16.76
CA ASN A 180 -51.30 11.10 15.40
C ASN A 180 -50.36 11.22 14.18
N ALA A 181 -49.93 10.11 13.56
CA ALA A 181 -50.69 9.20 12.68
C ALA A 181 -50.98 9.77 11.28
N TYR A 182 -50.25 9.29 10.27
CA TYR A 182 -50.77 9.03 8.93
C TYR A 182 -50.04 7.82 8.32
N ALA A 183 -50.82 6.76 8.09
CA ALA A 183 -50.45 5.64 7.26
C ALA A 183 -50.51 6.04 5.79
N ASN A 184 -49.57 5.55 4.98
CA ASN A 184 -49.88 5.16 3.62
C ASN A 184 -48.98 4.00 3.17
N SER A 185 -49.66 2.91 2.88
CA SER A 185 -49.16 1.66 2.33
C SER A 185 -48.77 1.82 0.86
N SER A 186 -47.61 1.30 0.48
CA SER A 186 -47.44 0.66 -0.82
C SER A 186 -46.51 -0.54 -0.65
N THR A 187 -47.10 -1.71 -0.84
CA THR A 187 -46.50 -3.03 -0.85
C THR A 187 -45.72 -3.25 -2.14
N GLU A 188 -44.41 -3.46 -2.05
CA GLU A 188 -43.66 -4.22 -3.05
C GLU A 188 -42.85 -5.33 -2.35
N ASN A 189 -42.94 -6.51 -2.94
CA ASN A 189 -42.51 -7.80 -2.41
C ASN A 189 -41.01 -7.86 -2.13
N ARG A 190 -40.62 -7.78 -0.86
CA ARG A 190 -39.30 -8.22 -0.39
C ARG A 190 -39.42 -9.63 0.19
N SER A 191 -38.81 -10.59 -0.50
CA SER A 191 -38.59 -11.95 -0.02
C SER A 191 -37.97 -11.91 1.37
N LYS A 192 -38.71 -12.39 2.37
CA LYS A 192 -38.29 -12.55 3.76
C LYS A 192 -37.38 -13.76 3.86
N THR A 193 -36.09 -13.50 4.09
CA THR A 193 -35.21 -14.42 4.83
C THR A 193 -34.39 -13.60 5.82
N THR A 194 -34.97 -13.37 6.99
CA THR A 194 -34.26 -13.26 8.26
C THR A 194 -35.14 -14.00 9.28
N PRO A 195 -34.55 -14.82 10.16
CA PRO A 195 -33.65 -14.27 11.17
C PRO A 195 -32.43 -15.15 11.47
N ASN A 196 -31.24 -14.54 11.46
CA ASN A 196 -30.23 -14.87 12.45
C ASN A 196 -30.04 -13.61 13.30
N SER A 197 -29.90 -13.79 14.62
CA SER A 197 -29.57 -12.74 15.58
C SER A 197 -28.37 -11.90 15.11
N PRO A 198 -28.24 -10.64 15.54
CA PRO A 198 -27.00 -9.89 15.39
C PRO A 198 -25.99 -10.49 16.37
N ASP A 199 -25.44 -11.65 16.03
CA ASP A 199 -24.26 -12.18 16.68
C ASP A 199 -23.10 -11.23 16.33
N ASP A 200 -22.72 -10.43 17.32
CA ASP A 200 -21.43 -9.79 17.56
C ASP A 200 -20.45 -9.87 16.36
N ILE A 201 -20.55 -8.92 15.43
CA ILE A 201 -19.53 -8.79 14.37
C ILE A 201 -18.31 -8.20 15.06
N ASP A 202 -17.37 -9.05 15.46
CA ASP A 202 -16.03 -8.64 15.88
C ASP A 202 -15.44 -7.69 14.82
N SER A 203 -15.48 -6.39 15.12
CA SER A 203 -15.01 -5.35 14.22
C SER A 203 -13.49 -5.17 14.28
N SER A 204 -12.81 -5.91 15.18
CA SER A 204 -11.37 -5.90 15.33
C SER A 204 -10.66 -6.32 14.04
N PHE A 205 -9.55 -5.66 13.75
CA PHE A 205 -8.72 -5.95 12.58
C PHE A 205 -7.26 -5.61 12.87
N ALA A 206 -6.37 -6.12 12.02
CA ALA A 206 -5.00 -5.62 11.96
C ALA A 206 -4.66 -5.10 10.57
N TYR A 207 -3.92 -3.99 10.52
CA TYR A 207 -3.23 -3.52 9.32
C TYR A 207 -1.74 -3.84 9.45
N ILE A 208 -1.18 -4.57 8.49
CA ILE A 208 0.25 -4.85 8.38
C ILE A 208 0.83 -3.91 7.33
N GLY A 209 1.67 -2.97 7.78
CA GLY A 209 2.29 -1.95 6.95
C GLY A 209 3.76 -2.25 6.68
N PHE A 210 4.15 -2.14 5.41
CA PHE A 210 5.56 -2.27 4.99
C PHE A 210 6.11 -0.92 4.53
N ARG A 211 7.34 -0.59 4.96
CA ARG A 211 8.01 0.67 4.62
C ARG A 211 8.50 0.66 3.17
N GLY A 212 8.38 1.83 2.54
CA GLY A 212 9.03 2.14 1.26
C GLY A 212 10.55 2.25 1.36
N THR A 213 11.15 2.81 0.31
CA THR A 213 12.59 3.03 0.25
C THR A 213 12.98 4.28 1.02
N ASP A 214 14.05 4.22 1.80
CA ASP A 214 14.67 5.42 2.34
C ASP A 214 15.58 6.12 1.30
N THR A 215 16.44 7.02 1.74
CA THR A 215 17.35 7.77 0.84
C THR A 215 18.66 7.04 0.56
N SER A 216 18.87 5.85 1.13
CA SER A 216 20.14 5.13 1.05
C SER A 216 20.38 4.52 -0.34
N VAL A 217 21.65 4.50 -0.76
CA VAL A 217 22.07 3.79 -1.99
C VAL A 217 21.72 2.31 -1.92
N THR A 218 21.86 1.67 -0.75
CA THR A 218 21.51 0.27 -0.49
C THR A 218 20.04 -0.02 -0.78
N GLY A 219 19.12 0.75 -0.19
CA GLY A 219 17.69 0.54 -0.39
C GLY A 219 17.26 0.76 -1.84
N TRP A 220 17.87 1.75 -2.51
CA TRP A 220 17.64 1.98 -3.93
C TRP A 220 18.21 0.86 -4.80
N ARG A 221 19.41 0.34 -4.50
CA ARG A 221 19.99 -0.79 -5.24
C ARG A 221 19.09 -2.02 -5.18
N GLU A 222 18.52 -2.31 -4.02
CA GLU A 222 17.57 -3.41 -3.88
C GLU A 222 16.31 -3.23 -4.75
N ASN A 223 15.80 -2.00 -4.90
CA ASN A 223 14.68 -1.73 -5.82
C ASN A 223 15.01 -2.13 -7.26
N PHE A 224 16.22 -1.81 -7.73
CA PHE A 224 16.65 -2.18 -9.07
C PHE A 224 16.92 -3.69 -9.19
N ASN A 225 17.38 -4.34 -8.12
CA ASN A 225 17.58 -5.79 -8.10
C ASN A 225 16.29 -6.58 -8.37
N MET A 226 15.12 -6.04 -7.98
CA MET A 226 13.82 -6.68 -8.25
C MET A 226 13.56 -6.88 -9.75
N ALA A 227 14.22 -6.13 -10.64
CA ALA A 227 14.07 -6.28 -12.08
C ALA A 227 14.66 -7.60 -12.62
N PHE A 228 15.62 -8.20 -11.92
CA PHE A 228 16.31 -9.43 -12.37
C PHE A 228 16.31 -10.56 -11.33
N THR A 229 16.10 -10.26 -10.05
CA THR A 229 16.09 -11.22 -8.94
C THR A 229 14.75 -11.23 -8.23
N SER A 230 14.20 -12.42 -7.98
CA SER A 230 13.06 -12.62 -7.07
C SER A 230 13.16 -14.01 -6.41
N PRO A 231 13.00 -14.10 -5.07
CA PRO A 231 12.84 -12.99 -4.15
C PRO A 231 14.12 -12.14 -3.99
N VAL A 232 13.96 -10.85 -3.72
CA VAL A 232 15.03 -10.02 -3.09
C VAL A 232 14.98 -10.19 -1.56
N PRO A 233 16.05 -9.89 -0.80
CA PRO A 233 16.07 -10.11 0.65
C PRO A 233 14.89 -9.48 1.40
N ALA A 234 14.49 -8.25 1.06
CA ALA A 234 13.34 -7.59 1.68
C ALA A 234 12.00 -8.30 1.40
N GLN A 235 11.85 -8.98 0.26
CA GLN A 235 10.67 -9.79 -0.06
C GLN A 235 10.58 -11.03 0.83
N GLU A 236 11.71 -11.71 1.08
CA GLU A 236 11.77 -12.86 2.00
C GLU A 236 11.43 -12.44 3.44
N GLN A 237 11.99 -11.31 3.90
CA GLN A 237 11.66 -10.73 5.20
C GLN A 237 10.19 -10.33 5.31
N ALA A 238 9.58 -9.81 4.23
CA ALA A 238 8.18 -9.45 4.25
C ALA A 238 7.26 -10.67 4.48
N VAL A 239 7.59 -11.80 3.86
CA VAL A 239 6.90 -13.08 4.10
C VAL A 239 7.13 -13.53 5.54
N HIS A 240 8.39 -13.56 5.99
CA HIS A 240 8.73 -14.00 7.33
C HIS A 240 8.01 -13.17 8.42
N TYR A 241 8.01 -11.85 8.27
CA TYR A 241 7.31 -10.93 9.15
C TYR A 241 5.82 -11.26 9.24
N LEU A 242 5.15 -11.40 8.08
CA LEU A 242 3.72 -11.68 8.02
C LEU A 242 3.38 -13.03 8.66
N GLU A 243 4.13 -14.09 8.33
CA GLU A 243 3.96 -15.43 8.91
C GLU A 243 4.14 -15.43 10.43
N SER A 244 5.09 -14.63 10.92
CA SER A 244 5.45 -14.62 12.35
C SER A 244 4.46 -13.82 13.20
N ILE A 245 3.97 -12.67 12.70
CA ILE A 245 3.05 -11.82 13.47
C ILE A 245 1.60 -12.25 13.36
N ALA A 246 1.15 -12.73 12.18
CA ALA A 246 -0.26 -13.00 11.92
C ALA A 246 -0.94 -13.97 12.92
N PRO A 247 -0.28 -15.03 13.45
CA PRO A 247 -0.89 -15.92 14.43
C PRO A 247 -1.44 -15.21 15.68
N TYR A 248 -0.90 -14.05 16.03
CA TYR A 248 -1.27 -13.30 17.23
C TYR A 248 -2.30 -12.19 16.98
N LEU A 249 -2.64 -11.93 15.71
CA LEU A 249 -3.51 -10.82 15.31
C LEU A 249 -5.00 -11.21 15.24
N PRO A 250 -5.92 -10.22 15.26
CA PRO A 250 -7.33 -10.45 14.94
C PRO A 250 -7.54 -11.20 13.63
N LYS A 251 -8.71 -11.82 13.48
CA LYS A 251 -9.02 -12.65 12.31
C LYS A 251 -8.92 -11.87 11.00
N ARG A 252 -9.36 -10.61 10.97
CA ARG A 252 -9.41 -9.76 9.77
C ARG A 252 -8.07 -9.05 9.57
N LEU A 253 -7.43 -9.32 8.43
CA LEU A 253 -6.14 -8.73 8.08
C LEU A 253 -6.25 -7.80 6.88
N PHE A 254 -5.72 -6.61 7.02
CA PHE A 254 -5.39 -5.70 5.94
C PHE A 254 -3.88 -5.65 5.81
N ILE A 255 -3.38 -5.63 4.57
CA ILE A 255 -1.95 -5.55 4.31
C ILE A 255 -1.73 -4.42 3.34
N GLY A 256 -0.68 -3.63 3.50
CA GLY A 256 -0.36 -2.65 2.49
C GLY A 256 0.96 -1.92 2.67
N GLY A 257 1.21 -1.05 1.71
CA GLY A 257 2.39 -0.21 1.69
C GLY A 257 2.31 0.78 0.54
N HIS A 258 3.37 1.57 0.40
CA HIS A 258 3.56 2.52 -0.68
C HIS A 258 4.92 2.31 -1.33
N SER A 259 5.04 2.55 -2.63
CA SER A 259 6.30 2.41 -3.37
C SER A 259 6.88 1.00 -3.20
N LYS A 260 8.15 0.84 -2.79
CA LYS A 260 8.73 -0.47 -2.39
C LYS A 260 7.86 -1.22 -1.39
N GLY A 261 7.30 -0.53 -0.39
CA GLY A 261 6.46 -1.17 0.64
C GLY A 261 5.20 -1.80 0.06
N ALA A 262 4.63 -1.23 -1.01
CA ALA A 262 3.51 -1.82 -1.73
C ALA A 262 3.89 -3.12 -2.44
N ASN A 263 5.11 -3.21 -3.00
CA ASN A 263 5.66 -4.44 -3.54
C ASN A 263 5.82 -5.52 -2.46
N LEU A 264 6.42 -5.16 -1.33
CA LEU A 264 6.64 -6.07 -0.20
C LEU A 264 5.32 -6.59 0.38
N ALA A 265 4.35 -5.70 0.58
CA ALA A 265 3.00 -6.04 1.03
C ALA A 265 2.32 -7.06 0.12
N LEU A 266 2.37 -6.81 -1.20
CA LEU A 266 1.77 -7.69 -2.19
C LEU A 266 2.50 -9.03 -2.26
N TYR A 267 3.83 -9.03 -2.24
CA TYR A 267 4.65 -10.24 -2.27
C TYR A 267 4.36 -11.13 -1.05
N ALA A 268 4.39 -10.54 0.15
CA ALA A 268 4.10 -11.23 1.40
C ALA A 268 2.72 -11.88 1.37
N ALA A 269 1.69 -11.13 0.95
CA ALA A 269 0.34 -11.65 0.86
C ALA A 269 0.22 -12.83 -0.12
N LEU A 270 0.86 -12.76 -1.29
CA LEU A 270 0.81 -13.80 -2.33
C LEU A 270 1.57 -15.07 -1.94
N LYS A 271 2.65 -14.94 -1.17
CA LYS A 271 3.50 -16.05 -0.73
C LYS A 271 3.14 -16.60 0.65
N ALA A 272 2.26 -15.93 1.40
CA ALA A 272 1.80 -16.39 2.70
C ALA A 272 1.09 -17.75 2.63
N SER A 273 1.07 -18.43 3.76
CA SER A 273 0.35 -19.67 4.01
C SER A 273 -1.15 -19.52 3.70
N PRO A 274 -1.82 -20.57 3.18
CA PRO A 274 -3.25 -20.51 2.87
C PRO A 274 -4.12 -20.05 4.03
N GLU A 275 -3.75 -20.38 5.27
CA GLU A 275 -4.44 -20.00 6.50
C GLU A 275 -4.40 -18.48 6.71
N ILE A 276 -3.25 -17.85 6.50
CA ILE A 276 -3.10 -16.39 6.55
C ILE A 276 -3.82 -15.77 5.35
N GLN A 277 -3.66 -16.33 4.15
CA GLN A 277 -4.31 -15.81 2.95
C GLN A 277 -5.83 -15.75 3.09
N GLN A 278 -6.47 -16.72 3.76
CA GLN A 278 -7.92 -16.70 4.02
C GLN A 278 -8.35 -15.55 4.94
N ARG A 279 -7.46 -15.06 5.80
CA ARG A 279 -7.70 -13.95 6.74
C ARG A 279 -7.53 -12.57 6.10
N ILE A 280 -6.84 -12.48 4.97
CA ILE A 280 -6.61 -11.22 4.25
C ILE A 280 -7.93 -10.74 3.62
N GLU A 281 -8.43 -9.61 4.10
CA GLU A 281 -9.62 -8.94 3.57
C GLU A 281 -9.26 -8.04 2.37
N ARG A 282 -8.13 -7.32 2.48
CA ARG A 282 -7.60 -6.50 1.38
C ARG A 282 -6.09 -6.33 1.46
N VAL A 283 -5.45 -6.36 0.29
CA VAL A 283 -4.08 -5.88 0.06
C VAL A 283 -4.16 -4.53 -0.64
N TYR A 284 -3.59 -3.49 -0.04
CA TYR A 284 -3.52 -2.14 -0.60
C TYR A 284 -2.13 -1.87 -1.17
N VAL A 285 -2.08 -1.59 -2.47
CA VAL A 285 -0.86 -1.42 -3.24
C VAL A 285 -0.86 0.01 -3.79
N HIS A 286 -0.31 0.94 -3.01
CA HIS A 286 -0.26 2.35 -3.37
C HIS A 286 1.00 2.65 -4.18
N ASP A 287 0.83 2.90 -5.48
CA ASP A 287 1.87 3.26 -6.44
C ASP A 287 3.17 2.45 -6.31
N GLY A 288 3.02 1.14 -6.09
CA GLY A 288 4.12 0.19 -5.94
C GLY A 288 4.36 -0.61 -7.22
N PRO A 289 5.62 -0.98 -7.50
CA PRO A 289 5.96 -1.74 -8.68
C PRO A 289 5.46 -3.19 -8.58
N GLY A 290 5.20 -3.82 -9.71
CA GLY A 290 4.83 -5.23 -9.84
C GLY A 290 6.00 -6.17 -9.59
N PHE A 291 5.99 -7.32 -10.24
CA PHE A 291 7.05 -8.32 -10.12
C PHE A 291 7.67 -8.63 -11.48
N LYS A 292 8.92 -9.06 -11.46
CA LYS A 292 9.55 -9.66 -12.63
C LYS A 292 8.68 -10.80 -13.18
N GLU A 293 8.67 -10.94 -14.50
CA GLU A 293 7.95 -12.01 -15.18
C GLU A 293 8.31 -13.39 -14.60
N GLY A 294 7.29 -14.21 -14.33
CA GLY A 294 7.45 -15.55 -13.74
C GLY A 294 7.71 -15.59 -12.23
N ALA A 295 7.91 -14.45 -11.54
CA ALA A 295 8.13 -14.44 -10.09
C ALA A 295 6.90 -14.89 -9.28
N ILE A 296 5.71 -14.56 -9.79
CA ILE A 296 4.42 -14.95 -9.23
C ILE A 296 3.65 -15.75 -10.27
N SER A 297 3.22 -16.95 -9.90
CA SER A 297 2.41 -17.84 -10.73
C SER A 297 0.95 -17.38 -10.82
N GLU A 298 0.23 -17.81 -11.86
CA GLU A 298 -1.20 -17.55 -12.02
C GLU A 298 -2.03 -18.08 -10.84
N GLU A 299 -1.65 -19.22 -10.25
CA GLU A 299 -2.34 -19.79 -9.10
C GLU A 299 -2.18 -18.91 -7.86
N GLU A 300 -0.98 -18.37 -7.62
CA GLU A 300 -0.74 -17.43 -6.52
C GLU A 300 -1.57 -16.16 -6.67
N TRP A 301 -1.66 -15.60 -7.88
CA TRP A 301 -2.55 -14.47 -8.16
C TRP A 301 -4.01 -14.81 -7.87
N ARG A 302 -4.48 -15.98 -8.32
CA ARG A 302 -5.87 -16.42 -8.15
C ARG A 302 -6.26 -16.55 -6.69
N ARG A 303 -5.32 -16.93 -5.80
CA ARG A 303 -5.60 -17.02 -4.36
C ARG A 303 -6.05 -15.69 -3.76
N LEU A 304 -5.62 -14.54 -4.28
CA LEU A 304 -6.00 -13.21 -3.79
C LEU A 304 -6.91 -12.43 -4.76
N GLU A 305 -7.53 -13.11 -5.72
CA GLU A 305 -8.43 -12.48 -6.70
C GLU A 305 -9.56 -11.68 -6.01
N GLY A 306 -9.80 -10.46 -6.49
CA GLY A 306 -10.79 -9.54 -5.91
C GLY A 306 -10.39 -8.89 -4.58
N ARG A 307 -9.22 -9.24 -4.01
CA ARG A 307 -8.74 -8.75 -2.71
C ARG A 307 -7.50 -7.86 -2.81
N ILE A 308 -7.11 -7.45 -4.01
CA ILE A 308 -5.98 -6.55 -4.23
C ILE A 308 -6.52 -5.22 -4.77
N HIS A 309 -6.23 -4.14 -4.06
CA HIS A 309 -6.61 -2.77 -4.43
C HIS A 309 -5.35 -2.00 -4.82
N ARG A 310 -5.18 -1.73 -6.12
CA ARG A 310 -4.06 -0.95 -6.65
C ARG A 310 -4.51 0.48 -6.93
N SER A 311 -3.76 1.44 -6.40
CA SER A 311 -3.99 2.87 -6.60
C SER A 311 -2.75 3.51 -7.20
N LEU A 312 -2.89 4.12 -8.37
CA LEU A 312 -1.80 4.79 -9.09
C LEU A 312 -2.18 6.25 -9.33
N PRO A 313 -1.28 7.23 -9.15
CA PRO A 313 -1.52 8.60 -9.58
C PRO A 313 -1.59 8.69 -11.11
N GLN A 314 -2.19 9.76 -11.63
CA GLN A 314 -2.35 10.00 -13.08
C GLN A 314 -1.01 9.98 -13.85
N GLU A 315 0.06 10.47 -13.23
CA GLU A 315 1.41 10.51 -13.80
C GLU A 315 2.34 9.45 -13.18
N SER A 316 1.77 8.31 -12.74
CA SER A 316 2.52 7.20 -12.16
C SER A 316 3.66 6.73 -13.07
N VAL A 317 4.83 6.56 -12.46
CA VAL A 317 6.01 5.92 -13.06
C VAL A 317 6.29 4.62 -12.31
N VAL A 318 6.25 4.65 -10.97
CA VAL A 318 6.62 3.53 -10.10
C VAL A 318 5.60 2.40 -10.16
N GLY A 319 4.30 2.72 -10.06
CA GLY A 319 3.22 1.73 -10.09
C GLY A 319 3.05 0.99 -11.42
N LEU A 320 3.70 1.47 -12.49
CA LEU A 320 3.70 0.87 -13.83
C LEU A 320 4.91 -0.03 -14.10
N LEU A 321 5.88 -0.05 -13.19
CA LEU A 321 7.06 -0.90 -13.36
C LEU A 321 6.71 -2.36 -13.17
N MET A 322 7.21 -3.21 -14.08
CA MET A 322 7.13 -4.67 -14.01
C MET A 322 5.72 -5.25 -14.09
N ASN A 323 5.60 -6.58 -14.11
CA ASN A 323 4.34 -7.26 -14.34
C ASN A 323 3.45 -7.28 -13.08
N CYS A 324 2.23 -6.76 -13.21
CA CYS A 324 1.18 -6.99 -12.23
C CYS A 324 -0.16 -7.08 -12.98
N PRO A 325 -0.75 -8.29 -13.10
CA PRO A 325 -1.95 -8.51 -13.92
C PRO A 325 -3.24 -7.97 -13.27
N VAL A 326 -3.15 -7.48 -12.03
CA VAL A 326 -4.30 -6.96 -11.29
C VAL A 326 -4.63 -5.55 -11.80
N PRO A 327 -5.90 -5.24 -12.13
CA PRO A 327 -6.30 -3.89 -12.52
C PRO A 327 -5.99 -2.85 -11.43
N TYR A 328 -5.73 -1.62 -11.85
CA TYR A 328 -5.53 -0.48 -10.95
C TYR A 328 -6.61 0.58 -11.14
N LYS A 329 -6.78 1.41 -10.10
CA LYS A 329 -7.55 2.64 -10.17
C LYS A 329 -6.61 3.83 -10.26
N VAL A 330 -6.94 4.78 -11.13
CA VAL A 330 -6.14 6.00 -11.31
C VAL A 330 -6.66 7.08 -10.38
N VAL A 331 -5.80 7.64 -9.54
CA VAL A 331 -6.13 8.64 -8.53
C VAL A 331 -5.76 10.03 -9.04
N ASN A 332 -6.67 11.00 -8.91
CA ASN A 332 -6.36 12.40 -9.17
C ASN A 332 -5.34 12.90 -8.14
N ALA A 333 -4.36 13.70 -8.58
CA ALA A 333 -3.34 14.26 -7.69
C ALA A 333 -3.14 15.76 -7.95
N GLN A 334 -2.83 16.49 -6.88
CA GLN A 334 -2.69 17.95 -6.90
C GLN A 334 -1.36 18.43 -7.51
N GLU A 335 -0.33 17.59 -7.44
CA GLU A 335 1.02 17.88 -7.96
C GLU A 335 1.22 17.27 -9.35
N HIS A 336 2.41 17.43 -9.94
CA HIS A 336 2.73 16.94 -11.30
C HIS A 336 3.98 16.05 -11.32
N GLY A 337 4.07 15.20 -12.33
CA GLY A 337 5.22 14.31 -12.54
C GLY A 337 5.51 13.39 -11.35
N LEU A 338 6.79 13.28 -11.01
CA LEU A 338 7.25 12.41 -9.93
C LEU A 338 6.75 12.84 -8.54
N ASP A 339 6.34 14.10 -8.35
CA ASP A 339 5.81 14.56 -7.07
C ASP A 339 4.45 13.92 -6.75
N GLN A 340 3.71 13.47 -7.77
CA GLN A 340 2.50 12.67 -7.57
C GLN A 340 2.75 11.29 -6.96
N HIS A 341 4.01 10.81 -6.94
CA HIS A 341 4.35 9.56 -6.28
C HIS A 341 4.00 9.60 -4.78
N SER A 342 4.00 10.80 -4.17
CA SER A 342 3.63 10.99 -2.77
C SER A 342 2.10 10.95 -2.59
N PRO A 343 1.53 9.99 -1.81
CA PRO A 343 0.10 9.93 -1.54
C PRO A 343 -0.46 11.15 -0.83
N PHE A 344 0.39 11.98 -0.20
CA PHE A 344 -0.01 13.27 0.38
C PHE A 344 -0.57 14.27 -0.64
N THR A 345 -0.32 14.03 -1.93
CA THR A 345 -0.80 14.87 -3.03
C THR A 345 -2.12 14.35 -3.62
N TRP A 346 -2.57 13.16 -3.22
CA TRP A 346 -3.72 12.49 -3.85
C TRP A 346 -5.03 13.09 -3.37
N GLU A 347 -5.94 13.27 -4.31
CA GLU A 347 -7.23 13.84 -4.04
C GLU A 347 -8.17 12.84 -3.39
N VAL A 348 -8.89 13.30 -2.38
CA VAL A 348 -9.87 12.55 -1.60
C VAL A 348 -11.28 12.93 -2.00
N ASN A 349 -12.16 11.94 -2.01
CA ASN A 349 -13.60 12.11 -2.08
C ASN A 349 -14.25 11.74 -0.73
N ASP A 350 -14.57 12.77 0.06
CA ASP A 350 -15.10 12.61 1.42
C ASP A 350 -16.47 11.93 1.47
N GLU A 351 -17.30 12.12 0.43
CA GLU A 351 -18.64 11.52 0.36
C GLU A 351 -18.56 9.99 0.35
N TYR A 352 -17.56 9.44 -0.33
CA TYR A 352 -17.38 7.99 -0.49
C TYR A 352 -16.31 7.39 0.43
N ASN A 353 -15.59 8.20 1.21
CA ASN A 353 -14.42 7.77 2.01
C ASN A 353 -13.40 6.99 1.15
N ASP A 354 -13.17 7.49 -0.07
CA ASP A 354 -12.31 6.88 -1.07
C ASP A 354 -11.51 7.98 -1.79
N PHE A 355 -10.56 7.61 -2.64
CA PHE A 355 -9.88 8.55 -3.50
C PHE A 355 -10.82 9.15 -4.55
N SER A 356 -10.50 10.37 -4.98
CA SER A 356 -11.03 10.94 -6.22
C SER A 356 -10.32 10.27 -7.39
N TYR A 357 -11.06 9.50 -8.20
CA TYR A 357 -10.48 8.74 -9.30
C TYR A 357 -10.58 9.47 -10.64
N ALA A 358 -9.54 9.33 -11.45
CA ALA A 358 -9.52 9.70 -12.85
C ALA A 358 -9.92 8.50 -13.73
N GLU A 359 -10.37 8.77 -14.95
CA GLU A 359 -10.72 7.71 -15.91
C GLU A 359 -9.50 6.95 -16.42
N LYS A 360 -8.36 7.64 -16.59
CA LYS A 360 -7.15 7.07 -17.19
C LYS A 360 -5.88 7.74 -16.70
N LEU A 361 -4.76 7.05 -16.89
CA LEU A 361 -3.42 7.62 -16.78
C LEU A 361 -3.22 8.75 -17.79
N SER A 362 -2.30 9.66 -17.46
CA SER A 362 -1.79 10.64 -18.41
C SER A 362 -1.17 9.95 -19.63
N ASP A 363 -1.17 10.65 -20.76
CA ASP A 363 -0.54 10.14 -21.98
C ASP A 363 0.98 9.94 -21.78
N GLY A 364 1.61 10.75 -20.90
CA GLY A 364 3.02 10.60 -20.52
C GLY A 364 3.31 9.32 -19.73
N ALA A 365 2.45 8.96 -18.76
CA ALA A 365 2.59 7.72 -18.01
C ALA A 365 2.37 6.48 -18.90
N GLN A 366 1.40 6.52 -19.80
CA GLN A 366 1.18 5.44 -20.79
C GLN A 366 2.38 5.29 -21.75
N PHE A 367 2.96 6.42 -22.18
CA PHE A 367 4.17 6.41 -22.98
C PHE A 367 5.37 5.82 -22.22
N PHE A 368 5.54 6.20 -20.95
CA PHE A 368 6.58 5.64 -20.08
C PHE A 368 6.44 4.12 -19.96
N ASP A 369 5.24 3.62 -19.63
CA ASP A 369 4.94 2.19 -19.52
C ASP A 369 5.31 1.43 -20.80
N ALA A 370 4.88 1.93 -21.96
CA ALA A 370 5.16 1.31 -23.26
C ALA A 370 6.66 1.25 -23.59
N VAL A 371 7.42 2.27 -23.24
CA VAL A 371 8.87 2.34 -23.49
C VAL A 371 9.64 1.47 -22.48
N PHE A 372 9.33 1.62 -21.20
CA PHE A 372 10.11 1.02 -20.13
C PHE A 372 9.93 -0.49 -20.06
N ASN A 373 8.70 -1.01 -20.23
CA ASN A 373 8.48 -2.45 -20.27
C ASN A 373 9.18 -3.11 -21.48
N LYS A 374 9.18 -2.45 -22.64
CA LYS A 374 9.96 -2.92 -23.80
C LYS A 374 11.45 -2.91 -23.53
N TRP A 375 11.96 -1.91 -22.81
CA TRP A 375 13.37 -1.81 -22.47
C TRP A 375 13.80 -2.90 -21.49
N LEU A 376 13.05 -3.14 -20.42
CA LEU A 376 13.35 -4.22 -19.47
C LEU A 376 13.30 -5.60 -20.12
N ALA A 377 12.32 -5.85 -20.98
CA ALA A 377 12.13 -7.16 -21.63
C ALA A 377 13.25 -7.57 -22.61
N GLN A 378 14.18 -6.67 -22.94
CA GLN A 378 15.30 -6.97 -23.84
C GLN A 378 16.46 -7.68 -23.16
N TYR A 379 16.56 -7.59 -21.84
CA TYR A 379 17.71 -8.07 -21.10
C TYR A 379 17.39 -9.38 -20.39
N SER A 380 18.32 -10.32 -20.49
CA SER A 380 18.38 -11.45 -19.56
C SER A 380 18.69 -10.97 -18.14
N ASP A 381 18.44 -11.83 -17.16
CA ASP A 381 18.73 -11.51 -15.75
C ASP A 381 20.20 -11.14 -15.53
N SER A 382 21.13 -11.83 -16.20
CA SER A 382 22.55 -11.52 -16.12
C SER A 382 22.91 -10.17 -16.73
N GLU A 383 22.27 -9.78 -17.84
CA GLU A 383 22.50 -8.48 -18.46
C GLU A 383 21.89 -7.35 -17.63
N ALA A 384 20.67 -7.55 -17.12
CA ALA A 384 20.03 -6.60 -16.21
C ALA A 384 20.86 -6.42 -14.92
N ALA A 385 21.39 -7.49 -14.35
CA ALA A 385 22.30 -7.43 -13.20
C ALA A 385 23.57 -6.62 -13.50
N ALA A 386 24.19 -6.84 -14.67
CA ALA A 386 25.37 -6.09 -15.09
C ALA A 386 25.08 -4.58 -15.30
N ILE A 387 23.90 -4.25 -15.85
CA ILE A 387 23.46 -2.86 -16.00
C ILE A 387 23.26 -2.19 -14.64
N VAL A 388 22.61 -2.88 -13.71
CA VAL A 388 22.39 -2.35 -12.35
C VAL A 388 23.73 -2.18 -11.62
N ASP A 389 24.64 -3.15 -11.69
CA ASP A 389 25.97 -3.02 -11.07
C ASP A 389 26.75 -1.82 -11.65
N ALA A 390 26.75 -1.65 -12.98
CA ALA A 390 27.38 -0.51 -13.63
C ALA A 390 26.76 0.83 -13.23
N LEU A 391 25.43 0.90 -13.10
CA LEU A 391 24.72 2.10 -12.65
C LEU A 391 25.14 2.49 -11.22
N PHE A 392 25.15 1.53 -10.29
CA PHE A 392 25.46 1.82 -8.89
C PHE A 392 26.95 2.12 -8.68
N ARG A 393 27.86 1.48 -9.43
CA ARG A 393 29.27 1.91 -9.49
C ARG A 393 29.42 3.35 -9.97
N ALA A 394 28.62 3.78 -10.95
CA ALA A 394 28.64 5.16 -11.44
C ALA A 394 28.19 6.15 -10.35
N ILE A 395 27.14 5.80 -9.61
CA ILE A 395 26.59 6.60 -8.50
C ILE A 395 27.62 6.71 -7.36
N GLU A 396 28.26 5.59 -6.99
CA GLU A 396 29.31 5.54 -5.97
C GLU A 396 30.54 6.36 -6.39
N ALA A 397 31.00 6.24 -7.63
CA ALA A 397 32.10 7.03 -8.18
C ALA A 397 31.80 8.54 -8.21
N ALA A 398 30.52 8.92 -8.29
CA ALA A 398 30.08 10.31 -8.19
C ALA A 398 30.02 10.84 -6.73
N GLY A 399 30.28 10.00 -5.73
CA GLY A 399 30.26 10.37 -4.31
C GLY A 399 28.86 10.64 -3.76
N VAL A 400 27.82 10.10 -4.41
CA VAL A 400 26.43 10.31 -4.02
C VAL A 400 26.07 9.43 -2.83
N THR A 401 25.71 10.05 -1.70
CA THR A 401 25.23 9.34 -0.50
C THR A 401 23.70 9.34 -0.39
N ASN A 402 23.02 10.20 -1.15
CA ASN A 402 21.56 10.33 -1.19
C ASN A 402 21.04 9.94 -2.58
N ALA A 403 20.62 8.69 -2.73
CA ALA A 403 20.21 8.16 -4.02
C ALA A 403 18.90 8.79 -4.54
N SER A 404 18.02 9.29 -3.66
CA SER A 404 16.78 9.92 -4.13
C SER A 404 17.03 11.19 -4.92
N GLU A 405 18.14 11.92 -4.68
CA GLU A 405 18.49 13.09 -5.49
C GLU A 405 18.77 12.72 -6.95
N ILE A 406 19.23 11.49 -7.21
CA ILE A 406 19.48 10.99 -8.57
C ILE A 406 18.19 10.50 -9.21
N PHE A 407 17.42 9.68 -8.49
CA PHE A 407 16.23 9.00 -9.04
C PHE A 407 14.97 9.88 -9.08
N PHE A 408 14.89 10.90 -8.22
CA PHE A 408 13.81 11.90 -8.19
C PHE A 408 14.26 13.31 -8.61
N GLY A 409 15.55 13.53 -8.95
CA GLY A 409 16.06 14.86 -9.36
C GLY A 409 15.67 15.29 -10.79
N GLY A 410 14.93 14.46 -11.52
CA GLY A 410 14.43 14.74 -12.88
C GLY A 410 15.54 14.86 -13.94
N LEU A 411 15.25 15.57 -15.04
CA LEU A 411 16.16 15.67 -16.20
C LEU A 411 17.55 16.25 -15.89
N LYS A 412 17.73 16.90 -14.73
CA LYS A 412 19.00 17.50 -14.29
C LYS A 412 20.04 16.43 -13.90
N THR A 413 19.62 15.20 -13.62
CA THR A 413 20.52 14.12 -13.17
C THR A 413 21.10 13.31 -14.33
N ILE A 414 20.49 13.38 -15.52
CA ILE A 414 20.94 12.67 -16.73
C ILE A 414 22.41 13.01 -17.10
N PRO A 415 22.83 14.29 -17.14
CA PRO A 415 24.23 14.62 -17.44
C PRO A 415 25.21 14.08 -16.39
N LEU A 416 24.78 13.99 -15.12
CA LEU A 416 25.61 13.47 -14.03
C LEU A 416 25.86 11.97 -14.20
N ILE A 417 24.82 11.20 -14.48
CA ILE A 417 24.92 9.75 -14.74
C ILE A 417 25.78 9.51 -15.99
N ASN A 418 25.56 10.28 -17.07
CA ASN A 418 26.35 10.13 -18.29
C ASN A 418 27.84 10.46 -18.07
N LYS A 419 28.14 11.53 -17.31
CA LYS A 419 29.52 11.89 -16.95
C LYS A 419 30.17 10.84 -16.06
N ALA A 420 29.43 10.29 -15.09
CA ALA A 420 29.92 9.20 -14.26
C ALA A 420 30.21 7.93 -15.09
N ALA A 421 29.32 7.59 -16.04
CA ALA A 421 29.51 6.49 -16.97
C ALA A 421 30.75 6.64 -17.86
N GLN A 422 31.16 7.87 -18.20
CA GLN A 422 32.40 8.13 -18.96
C GLN A 422 33.66 7.91 -18.13
N ASN A 423 33.57 8.04 -16.81
CA ASN A 423 34.71 7.92 -15.89
C ASN A 423 34.86 6.51 -15.29
N LEU A 424 33.88 5.63 -15.49
CA LEU A 424 33.99 4.22 -15.15
C LEU A 424 35.00 3.51 -16.06
N ASP A 425 35.46 2.34 -15.60
CA ASP A 425 36.23 1.40 -16.41
C ASP A 425 35.53 1.13 -17.75
N ASN A 426 36.34 0.83 -18.79
CA ASN A 426 35.84 0.75 -20.17
C ASN A 426 34.68 -0.25 -20.33
N GLU A 427 34.69 -1.35 -19.57
CA GLU A 427 33.66 -2.39 -19.63
C GLU A 427 32.36 -1.95 -18.96
N SER A 428 32.38 -1.59 -17.67
CA SER A 428 31.17 -1.14 -16.94
C SER A 428 30.56 0.13 -17.56
N GLY A 429 31.40 1.07 -17.98
CA GLY A 429 30.96 2.28 -18.67
C GLY A 429 30.30 1.99 -20.01
N ALA A 430 30.77 0.98 -20.76
CA ALA A 430 30.16 0.58 -22.03
C ALA A 430 28.79 -0.07 -21.82
N VAL A 431 28.64 -0.94 -20.81
CA VAL A 431 27.35 -1.57 -20.44
C VAL A 431 26.30 -0.49 -20.18
N LEU A 432 26.62 0.49 -19.33
CA LEU A 432 25.67 1.56 -18.98
C LEU A 432 25.32 2.45 -20.18
N ARG A 433 26.30 2.84 -21.01
CA ARG A 433 26.05 3.63 -22.22
C ARG A 433 25.20 2.89 -23.24
N ASN A 434 25.43 1.59 -23.43
CA ASN A 434 24.63 0.76 -24.34
C ASN A 434 23.18 0.65 -23.84
N ALA A 435 22.98 0.45 -22.54
CA ALA A 435 21.66 0.38 -21.94
C ALA A 435 20.87 1.69 -22.10
N LEU A 436 21.52 2.84 -21.83
CA LEU A 436 20.95 4.18 -22.04
C LEU A 436 20.65 4.45 -23.52
N GLY A 437 21.54 4.04 -24.43
CA GLY A 437 21.35 4.15 -25.87
C GLY A 437 20.15 3.34 -26.37
N SER A 438 19.98 2.11 -25.88
CA SER A 438 18.83 1.27 -26.20
C SER A 438 17.51 1.92 -25.73
N LEU A 439 17.48 2.44 -24.50
CA LEU A 439 16.30 3.14 -23.97
C LEU A 439 15.90 4.33 -24.85
N ALA A 440 16.89 5.14 -25.26
CA ALA A 440 16.66 6.28 -26.16
C ALA A 440 16.12 5.84 -27.53
N ALA A 441 16.64 4.74 -28.10
CA ALA A 441 16.17 4.20 -29.37
C ALA A 441 14.72 3.70 -29.29
N ILE A 442 14.34 3.01 -28.20
CA ILE A 442 12.96 2.55 -27.97
C ILE A 442 12.02 3.74 -27.82
N ALA A 443 12.40 4.74 -27.03
CA ALA A 443 11.61 5.96 -26.85
C ALA A 443 11.37 6.69 -28.19
N ALA A 444 12.41 6.84 -29.02
CA ALA A 444 12.29 7.45 -30.34
C ALA A 444 11.35 6.67 -31.27
N ASN A 445 11.43 5.33 -31.25
CA ASN A 445 10.56 4.47 -32.04
C ASN A 445 9.09 4.56 -31.59
N GLU A 446 8.82 4.54 -30.27
CA GLU A 446 7.44 4.66 -29.75
C GLU A 446 6.86 6.05 -30.04
N ALA A 447 7.65 7.11 -29.94
CA ALA A 447 7.23 8.47 -30.30
C ALA A 447 6.85 8.55 -31.78
N GLY A 448 7.67 7.99 -32.68
CA GLY A 448 7.38 7.93 -34.11
C GLY A 448 6.09 7.15 -34.44
N GLN A 449 5.87 6.01 -33.79
CA GLN A 449 4.64 5.22 -33.96
C GLN A 449 3.40 5.96 -33.44
N SER A 450 3.52 6.62 -32.29
CA SER A 450 2.42 7.40 -31.69
C SER A 450 2.03 8.58 -32.56
N MET A 451 3.03 9.30 -33.11
CA MET A 451 2.80 10.36 -34.09
C MET A 451 2.12 9.84 -35.37
N SER A 452 2.53 8.67 -35.87
CA SER A 452 1.92 8.04 -37.04
C SER A 452 0.47 7.64 -36.79
N ARG A 453 0.16 7.02 -35.64
CA ARG A 453 -1.21 6.68 -35.22
C ARG A 453 -2.09 7.94 -35.08
N ASN A 454 -1.56 9.02 -34.53
CA ASN A 454 -2.26 10.29 -34.40
C ASN A 454 -2.47 10.98 -35.76
N ALA A 455 -1.49 10.95 -36.66
CA ALA A 455 -1.64 11.47 -38.02
C ALA A 455 -2.68 10.66 -38.83
N GLN A 456 -2.72 9.33 -38.66
CA GLN A 456 -3.73 8.46 -39.26
C GLN A 456 -5.12 8.69 -38.67
N SER A 457 -5.26 8.91 -37.36
CA SER A 457 -6.56 9.17 -36.72
C SER A 457 -7.12 10.55 -37.10
N VAL A 458 -6.26 11.58 -37.20
CA VAL A 458 -6.60 12.90 -37.73
C VAL A 458 -6.94 12.80 -39.21
N GLY A 459 -6.13 12.09 -40.02
CA GLY A 459 -6.41 11.85 -41.44
C GLY A 459 -7.72 11.11 -41.67
N ARG A 460 -8.09 10.17 -40.79
CA ARG A 460 -9.37 9.44 -40.84
C ARG A 460 -10.55 10.31 -40.44
N LYS A 461 -10.42 11.16 -39.41
CA LYS A 461 -11.44 12.16 -39.02
C LYS A 461 -11.64 13.22 -40.12
N VAL A 462 -10.56 13.71 -40.72
CA VAL A 462 -10.60 14.66 -41.85
C VAL A 462 -11.19 13.99 -43.09
N GLY A 463 -10.84 12.72 -43.38
CA GLY A 463 -11.41 11.95 -44.48
C GLY A 463 -12.91 11.67 -44.33
N GLN A 464 -13.36 11.35 -43.11
CA GLN A 464 -14.79 11.16 -42.80
C GLN A 464 -15.57 12.47 -42.89
N ASN A 465 -14.99 13.59 -42.43
CA ASN A 465 -15.59 14.92 -42.59
C ASN A 465 -15.59 15.39 -44.05
N ALA A 466 -14.57 15.04 -44.85
CA ALA A 466 -14.54 15.36 -46.27
C ALA A 466 -15.58 14.55 -47.05
N GLN A 467 -15.79 13.27 -46.71
CA GLN A 467 -16.84 12.43 -47.29
C GLN A 467 -18.25 12.97 -46.95
N SER A 468 -18.50 13.38 -45.70
CA SER A 468 -19.79 13.95 -45.30
C SER A 468 -20.06 15.30 -45.96
N VAL A 469 -19.04 16.16 -46.11
CA VAL A 469 -19.14 17.43 -46.86
C VAL A 469 -19.37 17.17 -48.35
N SER A 470 -18.68 16.21 -48.97
CA SER A 470 -18.91 15.84 -50.38
C SER A 470 -20.32 15.28 -50.62
N GLN A 471 -20.84 14.44 -49.72
CA GLN A 471 -22.22 13.93 -49.80
C GLN A 471 -23.25 15.04 -49.62
N ASN A 472 -23.03 15.97 -48.70
CA ASN A 472 -23.91 17.13 -48.50
C ASN A 472 -23.92 18.07 -49.72
N ILE A 473 -22.75 18.28 -50.34
CA ILE A 473 -22.64 19.08 -51.57
C ILE A 473 -23.33 18.37 -52.76
N GLN A 474 -23.13 17.05 -52.92
CA GLN A 474 -23.81 16.28 -53.97
C GLN A 474 -25.34 16.29 -53.79
N ASN A 475 -25.83 16.15 -52.56
CA ASN A 475 -27.26 16.23 -52.25
C ASN A 475 -27.83 17.66 -52.48
N PHE A 476 -27.05 18.69 -52.18
CA PHE A 476 -27.41 20.08 -52.45
C PHE A 476 -27.56 20.38 -53.96
N PHE A 477 -26.67 19.85 -54.80
CA PHE A 477 -26.76 19.99 -56.25
C PHE A 477 -27.82 19.08 -56.89
N ALA A 478 -28.08 17.90 -56.33
CA ALA A 478 -29.16 17.02 -56.78
C ALA A 478 -30.55 17.64 -56.53
N ASN A 479 -30.76 18.27 -55.38
CA ASN A 479 -32.02 18.94 -55.04
C ASN A 479 -32.27 20.26 -55.80
N ARG A 480 -31.23 20.86 -56.41
CA ARG A 480 -31.37 22.04 -57.28
C ARG A 480 -31.82 21.70 -58.70
N LYS A 481 -31.54 20.49 -59.20
CA LYS A 481 -31.98 20.05 -60.54
C LYS A 481 -33.44 19.61 -60.63
N THR A 482 -34.15 19.54 -59.50
CA THR A 482 -35.59 19.22 -59.42
C THR A 482 -36.48 20.44 -59.18
N ARG A 483 -35.89 21.65 -59.19
CA ARG A 483 -36.59 22.93 -59.14
C ARG A 483 -36.12 23.81 -60.29
N ASP A 484 -36.50 23.42 -61.51
CA ASP A 484 -36.75 24.30 -62.66
C ASP A 484 -37.77 23.61 -63.56
#